data_AF-A0A1F6PM17-F1
#
_entry.id   AF-A0A1F6PM17-F1
#
_cell.length_a   1.000
_cell.length_b   1.000
_cell.length_c   1.000
_cell.angle_alpha   90.00
_cell.angle_beta   90.00
_cell.angle_gamma   90.00
#
_symmetry.space_group_name_H-M   'P 1'
#
loop_
_entity.id
_entity.type
_entity.pdbx_description
1 polymer ?
#
loop_
_entity_poly.entity_id
_entity_poly.type
_entity_poly.pdbx_seq_one_letter_code
_entity_poly.pdbx_strand_id
1 'polypeptide(L)'
;MKKVKSTLLSLILAFNIGIQAAKADSIMLPDGSILKGKILTVLGGLIQIKTERGTKTVSRELAVGEARDIIEVGFLIKRRFMGEVYYINDNTLEISTPTGNLAINRLKVREVILSQQLPLEAAPHH
;
A
#
# COMPACT_ATOMS: atom_id res chain seq x y z
N MET A 1 34.27 33.91 -9.49
CA MET A 1 33.56 32.62 -9.68
C MET A 1 32.92 32.17 -8.36
N LYS A 2 31.65 32.53 -8.09
CA LYS A 2 30.91 32.10 -6.89
C LYS A 2 29.41 31.97 -7.21
N LYS A 3 29.03 30.94 -7.98
CA LYS A 3 27.60 30.64 -8.26
C LYS A 3 27.22 29.16 -8.09
N VAL A 4 28.14 28.31 -7.63
CA VAL A 4 27.91 26.84 -7.55
C VAL A 4 27.33 26.40 -6.20
N LYS A 5 27.40 27.24 -5.16
CA LYS A 5 26.97 26.85 -3.80
C LYS A 5 25.46 26.91 -3.56
N SER A 6 24.73 27.75 -4.31
CA SER A 6 23.28 27.94 -4.11
C SER A 6 22.44 26.83 -4.74
N THR A 7 22.84 26.33 -5.91
CA THR A 7 22.12 25.24 -6.61
C THR A 7 22.25 23.90 -5.91
N LEU A 8 23.41 23.64 -5.29
CA LEU A 8 23.63 22.41 -4.53
C LEU A 8 22.77 22.37 -3.26
N LEU A 9 22.60 23.51 -2.57
CA LEU A 9 21.80 23.58 -1.35
C LEU A 9 20.29 23.43 -1.65
N SER A 10 19.79 24.00 -2.75
CA SER A 10 18.40 23.78 -3.19
C SER A 10 18.14 22.35 -3.63
N LEU A 11 19.13 21.68 -4.22
CA LEU A 11 19.03 20.27 -4.60
C LEU A 11 19.02 19.37 -3.36
N ILE A 12 19.86 19.64 -2.37
CA ILE A 12 19.88 18.91 -1.09
C ILE A 12 18.60 19.14 -0.29
N LEU A 13 18.02 20.35 -0.33
CA LEU A 13 16.75 20.64 0.33
C LEU A 13 15.57 19.96 -0.37
N ALA A 14 15.58 19.89 -1.72
CA ALA A 14 14.61 19.10 -2.48
C ALA A 14 14.72 17.59 -2.18
N PHE A 15 15.94 17.07 -1.99
CA PHE A 15 16.17 15.69 -1.55
C PHE A 15 15.72 15.44 -0.11
N ASN A 16 15.90 16.40 0.81
CA ASN A 16 15.50 16.25 2.22
C ASN A 16 14.00 16.43 2.47
N ILE A 17 13.31 17.25 1.69
CA ILE A 17 11.86 17.49 1.85
C ILE A 17 11.04 16.48 1.02
N GLY A 18 11.60 15.97 -0.08
CA GLY A 18 10.87 15.13 -1.05
C GLY A 18 10.91 13.62 -0.79
N ILE A 19 11.89 13.08 -0.06
CA ILE A 19 11.98 11.63 0.16
C ILE A 19 11.47 11.30 1.56
N GLN A 20 10.23 11.66 1.84
CA GLN A 20 9.49 10.94 2.87
C GLN A 20 9.18 9.56 2.27
N ALA A 21 10.13 8.64 2.45
CA ALA A 21 10.15 7.31 1.84
C ALA A 21 8.75 6.70 1.85
N ALA A 22 8.31 6.19 0.69
CA ALA A 22 7.08 5.41 0.61
C ALA A 22 7.12 4.36 1.72
N LYS A 23 6.06 4.29 2.52
CA LYS A 23 5.98 3.28 3.56
C LYS A 23 5.92 1.92 2.89
N ALA A 24 6.53 0.92 3.50
CA ALA A 24 6.38 -0.45 3.02
C ALA A 24 4.88 -0.80 3.01
N ASP A 25 4.43 -1.43 1.93
CA ASP A 25 3.09 -2.01 1.88
C ASP A 25 2.97 -3.09 2.97
N SER A 26 1.74 -3.34 3.41
CA SER A 26 1.47 -4.32 4.45
C SER A 26 0.26 -5.19 4.10
N ILE A 27 0.33 -6.45 4.50
CA ILE A 27 -0.75 -7.42 4.38
C ILE A 27 -0.98 -7.99 5.78
N MET A 28 -2.21 -7.90 6.28
CA MET A 28 -2.60 -8.64 7.47
C MET A 28 -2.90 -10.09 7.08
N LEU A 29 -2.31 -11.04 7.79
CA LEU A 29 -2.49 -12.46 7.59
C LEU A 29 -3.65 -13.00 8.46
N PRO A 30 -4.15 -14.22 8.20
CA PRO A 30 -5.27 -14.79 8.98
C PRO A 30 -4.93 -14.95 10.47
N ASP A 31 -3.67 -15.17 10.80
CA ASP A 31 -3.19 -15.28 12.18
C ASP A 31 -3.05 -13.91 12.90
N GLY A 32 -3.45 -12.81 12.23
CA GLY A 32 -3.32 -11.45 12.72
C GLY A 32 -1.92 -10.86 12.61
N SER A 33 -0.93 -11.63 12.15
CA SER A 33 0.40 -11.11 11.89
C SER A 33 0.41 -10.18 10.67
N ILE A 34 1.39 -9.26 10.62
CA ILE A 34 1.51 -8.29 9.53
C ILE A 34 2.75 -8.62 8.71
N LEU A 35 2.55 -8.93 7.44
CA LEU A 35 3.61 -9.09 6.47
C LEU A 35 3.91 -7.74 5.80
N LYS A 36 5.13 -7.24 5.95
CA LYS A 36 5.58 -5.99 5.33
C LYS A 36 6.47 -6.25 4.12
N GLY A 37 6.34 -5.42 3.09
CA GLY A 37 7.13 -5.55 1.87
C GLY A 37 6.63 -4.63 0.76
N LYS A 38 6.98 -4.94 -0.49
CA LYS A 38 6.39 -4.29 -1.67
C LYS A 38 5.38 -5.24 -2.31
N ILE A 39 4.12 -4.84 -2.37
CA ILE A 39 3.10 -5.60 -3.10
C ILE A 39 3.38 -5.40 -4.60
N LEU A 40 3.69 -6.51 -5.26
CA LEU A 40 3.97 -6.57 -6.69
C LEU A 40 2.67 -6.68 -7.48
N THR A 41 1.83 -7.63 -7.06
CA THR A 41 0.62 -7.99 -7.79
C THR A 41 -0.50 -8.34 -6.83
N VAL A 42 -1.72 -7.93 -7.17
CA VAL A 42 -2.97 -8.43 -6.58
C VAL A 42 -3.86 -8.88 -7.74
N LEU A 43 -4.40 -10.09 -7.63
CA LEU A 43 -5.38 -10.66 -8.56
C LEU A 43 -6.49 -11.30 -7.71
N GLY A 44 -7.51 -10.50 -7.39
CA GLY A 44 -8.54 -10.88 -6.41
C GLY A 44 -7.92 -11.21 -5.05
N GLY A 45 -8.05 -12.46 -4.62
CA GLY A 45 -7.48 -12.96 -3.36
C GLY A 45 -5.99 -13.32 -3.40
N LEU A 46 -5.37 -13.44 -4.58
CA LEU A 46 -3.96 -13.83 -4.68
C LEU A 46 -3.05 -12.60 -4.70
N ILE A 47 -2.12 -12.54 -3.75
CA ILE A 47 -1.23 -11.40 -3.55
C ILE A 47 0.22 -11.87 -3.63
N GLN A 48 1.02 -11.22 -4.49
CA GLN A 48 2.47 -11.39 -4.52
C GLN A 48 3.15 -10.21 -3.84
N ILE A 49 4.00 -10.50 -2.86
CA ILE A 49 4.72 -9.51 -2.08
C ILE A 49 6.21 -9.82 -2.03
N LYS A 50 7.03 -8.82 -2.31
CA LYS A 50 8.48 -8.88 -2.14
C LYS A 50 8.84 -8.41 -0.73
N THR A 51 9.27 -9.34 0.10
CA THR A 51 9.77 -9.09 1.46
C THR A 51 11.30 -9.06 1.48
N GLU A 52 11.91 -8.69 2.61
CA GLU A 52 13.37 -8.79 2.80
C GLU A 52 13.88 -10.23 2.65
N ARG A 53 13.03 -11.22 2.92
CA ARG A 53 13.35 -12.65 2.82
C ARG A 53 13.05 -13.25 1.44
N GLY A 54 12.70 -12.41 0.46
CA GLY A 54 12.32 -12.83 -0.88
C GLY A 54 10.84 -12.65 -1.19
N THR A 55 10.42 -13.14 -2.36
CA THR A 55 9.05 -13.05 -2.84
C THR A 55 8.18 -14.13 -2.20
N LYS A 56 6.99 -13.74 -1.75
CA LYS A 56 5.97 -14.64 -1.20
C LYS A 56 4.66 -14.45 -1.93
N THR A 57 3.90 -15.53 -2.02
CA THR A 57 2.50 -15.49 -2.45
C THR A 57 1.62 -15.73 -1.23
N VAL A 58 0.61 -14.87 -1.06
CA VAL A 58 -0.37 -14.95 0.01
C VAL A 58 -1.74 -15.12 -0.63
N SER A 59 -2.55 -16.03 -0.09
CA SER A 59 -3.96 -16.15 -0.43
C SER A 59 -4.80 -15.43 0.61
N ARG A 60 -5.70 -14.59 0.14
CA ARG A 60 -6.67 -13.85 0.93
C ARG A 60 -8.07 -14.27 0.52
N GLU A 61 -8.87 -14.64 1.51
CA GLU A 61 -10.31 -14.75 1.35
C GLU A 61 -10.94 -13.41 1.72
N LEU A 62 -11.72 -12.86 0.81
CA LEU A 62 -12.46 -11.61 0.98
C LEU A 62 -13.93 -11.96 1.11
N ALA A 63 -14.46 -11.91 2.33
CA ALA A 63 -15.90 -11.94 2.55
C ALA A 63 -16.50 -10.55 2.25
N VAL A 64 -17.68 -10.53 1.62
CA VAL A 64 -18.37 -9.30 1.25
C VAL A 64 -18.70 -8.50 2.50
N GLY A 65 -18.12 -7.30 2.63
CA GLY A 65 -18.43 -6.34 3.70
C GLY A 65 -17.48 -6.34 4.91
N GLU A 66 -16.45 -7.18 4.93
CA GLU A 66 -15.80 -7.55 6.21
C GLU A 66 -14.48 -6.83 6.52
N ALA A 67 -13.66 -6.50 5.53
CA ALA A 67 -12.45 -5.70 5.75
C ALA A 67 -12.19 -4.75 4.58
N ARG A 68 -11.92 -3.46 4.88
CA ARG A 68 -11.60 -2.45 3.87
C ARG A 68 -10.10 -2.21 3.82
N ASP A 69 -9.52 -2.51 2.68
CA ASP A 69 -8.17 -2.12 2.32
C ASP A 69 -8.04 -0.61 2.34
N ILE A 70 -6.83 -0.14 2.68
CA ILE A 70 -6.52 1.29 2.75
C ILE A 70 -5.39 1.61 1.78
N ILE A 71 -5.63 2.57 0.89
CA ILE A 71 -4.64 3.08 -0.06
C ILE A 71 -4.35 4.53 0.25
N GLU A 72 -3.09 4.84 0.54
CA GLU A 72 -2.63 6.22 0.66
C GLU A 72 -1.99 6.68 -0.66
N VAL A 73 -2.46 7.80 -1.18
CA VAL A 73 -1.94 8.41 -2.42
C VAL A 73 -1.48 9.84 -2.19
N GLY A 74 -0.59 10.32 -3.07
CA GLY A 74 -0.26 11.73 -3.21
C GLY A 74 1.02 12.14 -2.47
N PHE A 75 1.84 12.93 -3.16
CA PHE A 75 3.19 13.29 -2.71
C PHE A 75 3.17 14.41 -1.65
N LEU A 76 2.55 15.56 -1.97
CA LEU A 76 2.43 16.73 -1.09
C LEU A 76 1.17 16.69 -0.23
N ILE A 77 0.01 16.43 -0.85
CA ILE A 77 -1.28 16.29 -0.16
C ILE A 77 -1.66 14.82 -0.18
N LYS A 78 -1.74 14.23 1.01
CA LYS A 78 -2.09 12.82 1.19
C LYS A 78 -3.60 12.65 1.10
N ARG A 79 -4.05 11.64 0.39
CA ARG A 79 -5.45 11.20 0.38
C ARG A 79 -5.51 9.71 0.66
N ARG A 80 -6.53 9.29 1.38
CA ARG A 80 -6.77 7.88 1.71
C ARG A 80 -8.05 7.41 1.05
N PHE A 81 -7.98 6.25 0.41
CA PHE A 81 -9.13 5.53 -0.11
C PHE A 81 -9.32 4.26 0.71
N MET A 82 -10.59 3.94 0.96
CA MET A 82 -10.99 2.72 1.67
C MET A 82 -11.92 1.92 0.77
N GLY A 83 -11.65 0.63 0.64
CA GLY A 83 -12.39 -0.22 -0.28
C GLY A 83 -11.80 -1.62 -0.39
N GLU A 84 -12.11 -2.32 -1.47
CA GLU A 84 -11.56 -3.63 -1.79
C GLU A 84 -10.58 -3.51 -2.95
N VAL A 85 -9.30 -3.80 -2.70
CA VAL A 85 -8.28 -3.84 -3.75
C VAL A 85 -8.35 -5.20 -4.41
N TYR A 86 -8.77 -5.23 -5.67
CA TYR A 86 -8.90 -6.47 -6.44
C TYR A 86 -7.84 -6.60 -7.53
N TYR A 87 -7.13 -5.52 -7.87
CA TYR A 87 -6.05 -5.53 -8.85
C TYR A 87 -4.90 -4.59 -8.50
N ILE A 88 -3.67 -5.10 -8.58
CA ILE A 88 -2.44 -4.30 -8.56
C ILE A 88 -1.49 -4.88 -9.60
N ASN A 89 -0.85 -4.01 -10.37
CA ASN A 89 0.36 -4.31 -11.13
C ASN A 89 1.38 -3.16 -10.99
N ASP A 90 2.43 -3.16 -11.80
CA ASP A 90 3.49 -2.15 -11.75
C ASP A 90 3.00 -0.71 -11.99
N ASN A 91 1.91 -0.53 -12.72
CA ASN A 91 1.45 0.78 -13.20
C ASN A 91 0.09 1.20 -12.62
N THR A 92 -0.76 0.25 -12.24
CA THR A 92 -2.16 0.45 -11.92
C THR A 92 -2.52 -0.28 -10.64
N LEU A 93 -3.34 0.38 -9.82
CA LEU A 93 -4.06 -0.19 -8.70
C LEU A 93 -5.54 0.08 -8.92
N GLU A 94 -6.37 -0.97 -8.83
CA GLU A 94 -7.82 -0.84 -8.90
C GLU A 94 -8.45 -1.21 -7.57
N ILE A 95 -9.35 -0.34 -7.11
CA ILE A 95 -10.05 -0.46 -5.83
C ILE A 95 -11.54 -0.23 -6.02
N SER A 96 -12.35 -1.12 -5.45
CA SER A 96 -13.80 -0.96 -5.35
C SER A 96 -14.12 -0.20 -4.07
N THR A 97 -14.66 1.01 -4.19
CA THR A 97 -15.05 1.85 -3.05
C THR A 97 -16.58 1.94 -2.95
N PRO A 98 -17.15 2.39 -1.81
CA PRO A 98 -18.60 2.56 -1.70
C PRO A 98 -19.22 3.50 -2.73
N THR A 99 -18.44 4.42 -3.30
CA THR A 99 -18.90 5.37 -4.31
C THR A 99 -18.58 4.93 -5.75
N GLY A 100 -18.02 3.73 -5.92
CA GLY A 100 -17.66 3.17 -7.22
C GLY A 100 -16.20 2.73 -7.32
N ASN A 101 -15.84 2.23 -8.49
CA ASN A 101 -14.49 1.72 -8.75
C ASN A 101 -13.54 2.86 -9.14
N LEU A 102 -12.31 2.77 -8.64
CA LEU A 102 -11.25 3.74 -8.93
C LEU A 102 -10.02 3.01 -9.46
N ALA A 103 -9.48 3.50 -10.58
CA ALA A 103 -8.16 3.14 -11.07
C ALA A 103 -7.16 4.24 -10.69
N ILE A 104 -6.08 3.84 -10.02
CA ILE A 104 -5.05 4.72 -9.47
C ILE A 104 -3.71 4.35 -10.10
N ASN A 105 -2.98 5.34 -10.60
CA ASN A 105 -1.61 5.11 -11.07
C ASN A 105 -0.70 4.75 -9.88
N ARG A 106 0.00 3.60 -9.98
CA ARG A 106 0.83 3.04 -8.90
C ARG A 106 1.96 3.97 -8.46
N LEU A 107 2.48 4.82 -9.35
CA LEU A 107 3.51 5.82 -9.01
C LEU A 107 3.03 6.88 -8.01
N LYS A 108 1.71 7.08 -7.89
CA LYS A 108 1.10 8.01 -6.94
C LYS A 108 0.78 7.37 -5.60
N VAL A 109 0.86 6.04 -5.51
CA VAL A 109 0.55 5.27 -4.30
C VAL A 109 1.77 5.27 -3.38
N ARG A 110 1.53 5.53 -2.10
CA ARG A 110 2.58 5.61 -1.06
C ARG A 110 2.59 4.42 -0.13
N GLU A 111 1.42 3.86 0.11
CA GLU A 111 1.21 2.76 1.03
C GLU A 111 -0.06 2.03 0.61
N VAL A 112 0.03 0.70 0.56
CA VAL A 112 -1.10 -0.21 0.44
C VAL A 112 -1.17 -1.02 1.73
N ILE A 113 -2.33 -1.00 2.37
CA ILE A 113 -2.64 -1.83 3.52
C ILE A 113 -3.76 -2.77 3.09
N LEU A 114 -3.42 -4.04 2.90
CA LEU A 114 -4.39 -5.09 2.61
C LEU A 114 -4.83 -5.73 3.93
N SER A 115 -6.12 -5.59 4.22
CA SER A 115 -6.71 -6.18 5.40
C SER A 115 -7.23 -7.57 5.10
N GLN A 116 -7.36 -8.39 6.14
CA GLN A 116 -7.93 -9.73 6.10
C GLN A 116 -8.85 -9.92 7.30
N GLN A 117 -9.82 -10.82 7.17
CA GLN A 117 -10.66 -11.21 8.30
C GLN A 117 -9.88 -12.11 9.25
N LEU A 118 -9.93 -11.80 10.54
CA LEU A 118 -9.46 -12.73 11.57
C LEU A 118 -10.48 -13.88 11.69
N PRO A 119 -10.03 -15.15 11.79
CA PRO A 119 -10.91 -16.26 12.17
C PRO A 119 -11.67 -15.90 13.45
N LEU A 120 -12.97 -16.22 13.51
CA LEU A 120 -13.82 -15.89 14.67
C LEU A 120 -13.25 -16.39 16.02
N GLU A 121 -12.40 -17.42 16.03
CA GLU A 121 -11.72 -17.92 17.24
C GLU A 121 -10.62 -16.99 17.78
N ALA A 122 -10.16 -16.01 16.99
CA ALA A 122 -9.11 -15.06 17.39
C ALA A 122 -9.67 -13.73 17.94
N ALA A 123 -10.99 -13.55 17.98
CA ALA A 123 -11.61 -12.40 18.63
C ALA A 123 -11.57 -12.63 20.14
N PRO A 124 -10.92 -11.76 20.95
CA PRO A 124 -10.95 -11.90 22.39
C PRO A 124 -12.40 -11.80 22.86
N HIS A 125 -12.89 -12.87 23.49
CA HIS A 125 -14.14 -12.82 24.25
C HIS A 125 -13.93 -11.82 25.39
N HIS A 126 -14.68 -10.71 25.35
CA HIS A 126 -14.77 -9.73 26.43
C HIS A 126 -15.60 -10.28 27.59
#